data_AF-A0A965Q9U3-F1
#
_entry.id   AF-A0A965Q9U3-F1
#
_cell.length_a   1.000
_cell.length_b   1.000
_cell.length_c   1.000
_cell.angle_alpha   90.00
_cell.angle_beta   90.00
_cell.angle_gamma   90.00
#
_symmetry.space_group_name_H-M   'P 1'
#
loop_
_entity.id
_entity.type
_entity.pdbx_description
1 polymer ?
#
loop_
_entity_poly.entity_id
_entity_poly.type
_entity_poly.pdbx_seq_one_letter_code
_entity_poly.pdbx_strand_id
1 'polypeptide(L)'
;MIAPPRFLAPFAAPFATLFAALFAALFAAPFATLFAALTLLQPLEQRLRAQQPLDVVVLVDMQPHMRPADRLFATNMDGSPRVNRASFVARLNACLLRNVSVPENLKTVTPTSWAFANLAKRLTEQKRADLLDIEQTYATAGAPDAYKALQRVLEAELRKQAPDLRVNLSNCGGGPNGRTISNTLGYQNWERDEVYEELVAVPRAMLPFIQDLPRYAKAAAGAYSKSLLISVDSLRAPAQAIVASAQGIADLDARYLQLAASDDRAHVAALVRAAGRLPQFGGEIDYCATRDTEAAVLLGYRSLQLSLLPPALVEQINRSRSRISYGRNITFESLNDIFVAITTGKQSCQVVVGTAKQVVELRASLTTQGRTAQLAQYGVLLPVDNVRDRYARGLNQGYENFAQLSFARAIGGGGAALAQLRTYGVQSLPDYQREAAAMQASGHTPDVSVTAVLTYLQDMKDSHRGGVTVLAQRDARLLKARGEREALETARREARAAYVKQYPYEAVISCGMNQRHQSLIACFMADGLTSHIEITNGSAYALYQPWEFATLGSETVGEGLVIPLSNVFTLDMQNVDERMVLRLVVRETATGRVVYEKAAARFGAIRYTSSP
;
A
#
# COMPACT_ATOMS: atom_id res chain seq x y z
N MET A 1 -72.62 17.93 11.08
CA MET A 1 -73.56 18.99 10.63
C MET A 1 -72.79 20.30 10.54
N ILE A 2 -73.17 21.17 9.58
CA ILE A 2 -72.81 22.59 9.48
C ILE A 2 -71.31 22.88 9.23
N ALA A 3 -71.00 23.21 7.97
CA ALA A 3 -69.92 24.16 7.63
C ALA A 3 -70.48 25.60 7.73
N PRO A 4 -69.63 26.64 7.81
CA PRO A 4 -69.23 27.27 6.54
C PRO A 4 -67.77 27.77 6.46
N PRO A 5 -67.25 28.00 5.24
CA PRO A 5 -65.93 28.61 4.96
C PRO A 5 -66.05 30.10 4.55
N ARG A 6 -64.94 30.66 4.00
CA ARG A 6 -64.68 32.05 3.50
C ARG A 6 -63.95 32.92 4.55
N PHE A 7 -63.01 33.80 4.22
CA PHE A 7 -62.35 34.23 2.97
C PHE A 7 -60.89 34.64 3.32
N LEU A 8 -59.96 35.02 2.43
CA LEU A 8 -60.01 35.40 1.01
C LEU A 8 -58.72 34.91 0.27
N ALA A 9 -58.29 35.61 -0.78
CA ALA A 9 -57.06 35.46 -1.58
C ALA A 9 -56.42 36.89 -1.71
N PRO A 10 -55.37 37.18 -2.51
CA PRO A 10 -54.67 36.33 -3.49
C PRO A 10 -53.12 36.43 -3.52
N PHE A 11 -52.49 35.48 -4.21
CA PHE A 11 -51.28 35.78 -5.00
C PHE A 11 -51.49 35.29 -6.42
N ALA A 12 -51.23 36.19 -7.38
CA ALA A 12 -51.42 35.94 -8.80
C ALA A 12 -50.21 35.21 -9.43
N ALA A 13 -50.49 34.60 -10.58
CA ALA A 13 -49.58 33.92 -11.50
C ALA A 13 -48.42 34.84 -12.01
N PRO A 14 -47.36 34.32 -12.70
CA PRO A 14 -47.35 33.03 -13.39
C PRO A 14 -46.10 32.15 -13.31
N PHE A 15 -46.36 30.84 -13.22
CA PHE A 15 -45.49 29.78 -13.76
C PHE A 15 -45.38 29.92 -15.29
N ALA A 16 -44.44 30.71 -15.80
CA ALA A 16 -44.20 30.85 -17.25
C ALA A 16 -42.71 30.95 -17.64
N THR A 17 -41.79 31.12 -16.69
CA THR A 17 -40.35 31.35 -16.97
C THR A 17 -39.44 30.19 -16.59
N LEU A 18 -39.87 29.21 -15.78
CA LEU A 18 -39.01 28.07 -15.40
C LEU A 18 -38.90 26.96 -16.46
N PHE A 19 -39.89 26.78 -17.34
CA PHE A 19 -39.85 25.73 -18.36
C PHE A 19 -38.99 26.09 -19.58
N ALA A 20 -38.87 27.38 -19.92
CA ALA A 20 -38.00 27.84 -21.00
C ALA A 20 -36.50 27.74 -20.64
N ALA A 21 -36.15 28.04 -19.40
CA ALA A 21 -34.76 27.96 -18.92
C ALA A 21 -34.25 26.50 -18.82
N LEU A 22 -35.11 25.55 -18.45
CA LEU A 22 -34.73 24.14 -18.33
C LEU A 22 -34.57 23.44 -19.69
N PHE A 23 -35.37 23.82 -20.70
CA PHE A 23 -35.24 23.27 -22.06
C PHE A 23 -34.02 23.79 -22.83
N ALA A 24 -33.63 25.06 -22.60
CA ALA A 24 -32.44 25.64 -23.20
C ALA A 24 -31.12 25.02 -22.65
N ALA A 25 -31.10 24.64 -21.36
CA ALA A 25 -29.93 24.05 -20.71
C ALA A 25 -29.68 22.56 -21.09
N LEU A 26 -30.69 21.86 -21.60
CA LEU A 26 -30.62 20.42 -21.92
C LEU A 26 -30.28 20.10 -23.39
N PHE A 27 -30.24 21.09 -24.28
CA PHE A 27 -29.92 20.90 -25.71
C PHE A 27 -28.74 21.74 -26.24
N ALA A 28 -28.09 22.55 -25.41
CA ALA A 28 -26.97 23.41 -25.84
C ALA A 28 -25.59 22.71 -25.92
N ALA A 29 -25.46 21.46 -25.48
CA ALA A 29 -24.27 20.63 -25.66
C ALA A 29 -24.67 19.15 -25.77
N PRO A 30 -24.68 18.57 -26.99
CA PRO A 30 -23.43 17.94 -27.47
C PRO A 30 -23.19 18.05 -29.00
N PHE A 31 -23.63 19.11 -29.67
CA PHE A 31 -23.42 19.26 -31.13
C PHE A 31 -22.02 19.78 -31.53
N ALA A 32 -21.33 20.53 -30.68
CA ALA A 32 -19.95 20.96 -30.92
C ALA A 32 -18.94 19.78 -30.93
N THR A 33 -19.26 18.70 -30.21
CA THR A 33 -18.45 17.48 -30.16
C THR A 33 -18.72 16.50 -31.32
N LEU A 34 -19.85 16.62 -32.03
CA LEU A 34 -20.18 15.72 -33.15
C LEU A 34 -19.50 16.12 -34.47
N PHE A 35 -19.27 17.41 -34.72
CA PHE A 35 -18.59 17.87 -35.94
C PHE A 35 -17.09 17.56 -36.00
N ALA A 36 -16.48 17.17 -34.88
CA ALA A 36 -15.10 16.68 -34.84
C ALA A 36 -14.93 15.29 -35.50
N ALA A 37 -16.00 14.50 -35.64
CA ALA A 37 -15.95 13.11 -36.09
C ALA A 37 -16.05 12.91 -37.62
N LEU A 38 -16.31 13.97 -38.40
CA LEU A 38 -16.67 13.88 -39.83
C LEU A 38 -15.68 14.57 -40.79
N THR A 39 -14.45 14.86 -40.35
CA THR A 39 -13.39 15.48 -41.18
C THR A 39 -12.29 14.50 -41.61
N LEU A 40 -12.55 13.19 -41.56
CA LEU A 40 -11.58 12.13 -41.86
C LEU A 40 -11.17 12.02 -43.35
N LEU A 41 -11.85 12.70 -44.27
CA LEU A 41 -11.64 12.59 -45.73
C LEU A 41 -11.14 13.86 -46.45
N GLN A 42 -10.58 14.84 -45.74
CA GLN A 42 -9.94 16.01 -46.38
C GLN A 42 -8.40 15.96 -46.32
N PRO A 43 -7.69 16.43 -47.38
CA PRO A 43 -6.23 16.51 -47.40
C PRO A 43 -5.69 17.43 -46.30
N LEU A 44 -4.44 17.20 -45.89
CA LEU A 44 -3.76 17.87 -44.78
C LEU A 44 -3.90 19.41 -44.84
N GLU A 45 -3.77 19.98 -46.05
CA GLU A 45 -3.88 21.42 -46.30
C GLU A 45 -5.25 22.04 -46.02
N GLN A 46 -6.34 21.28 -46.13
CA GLN A 46 -7.69 21.78 -45.80
C GLN A 46 -7.93 21.79 -44.29
N ARG A 47 -7.47 20.75 -43.57
CA ARG A 47 -7.43 20.76 -42.09
C ARG A 47 -6.57 21.92 -41.55
N LEU A 48 -5.57 22.36 -42.32
CA LEU A 48 -4.66 23.43 -41.90
C LEU A 48 -5.28 24.85 -41.84
N ARG A 49 -6.48 25.10 -42.42
CA ARG A 49 -7.02 26.48 -42.57
C ARG A 49 -7.89 27.03 -41.43
N ALA A 50 -8.36 26.20 -40.49
CA ALA A 50 -9.42 26.59 -39.54
C ALA A 50 -9.01 26.64 -38.05
N GLN A 51 -7.72 26.64 -37.72
CA GLN A 51 -7.22 26.34 -36.36
C GLN A 51 -6.06 27.27 -35.95
N GLN A 52 -5.72 27.31 -34.67
CA GLN A 52 -4.88 28.37 -34.09
C GLN A 52 -3.39 28.20 -34.42
N PRO A 53 -2.62 29.30 -34.56
CA PRO A 53 -1.19 29.23 -34.87
C PRO A 53 -0.34 28.54 -33.79
N LEU A 54 -0.84 28.50 -32.55
CA LEU A 54 -0.20 27.87 -31.39
C LEU A 54 -0.59 26.40 -31.16
N ASP A 55 -1.43 25.82 -32.01
CA ASP A 55 -1.69 24.38 -31.94
C ASP A 55 -0.41 23.60 -32.25
N VAL A 56 -0.24 22.44 -31.63
CA VAL A 56 0.95 21.60 -31.80
C VAL A 56 0.63 20.45 -32.74
N VAL A 57 1.42 20.32 -33.79
CA VAL A 57 1.40 19.17 -34.70
C VAL A 57 2.45 18.17 -34.21
N VAL A 58 2.01 17.00 -33.74
CA VAL A 58 2.89 15.89 -33.38
C VAL A 58 3.02 14.97 -34.59
N LEU A 59 4.18 14.96 -35.22
CA LEU A 59 4.53 14.12 -36.36
C LEU A 59 5.01 12.75 -35.85
N VAL A 60 4.59 11.67 -36.52
CA VAL A 60 5.01 10.30 -36.17
C VAL A 60 6.11 9.86 -37.16
N ASP A 61 7.35 9.73 -36.68
CA ASP A 61 8.47 9.22 -37.49
C ASP A 61 8.37 7.69 -37.61
N MET A 62 7.65 7.21 -38.63
CA MET A 62 7.53 5.78 -38.91
C MET A 62 8.72 5.33 -39.74
N GLN A 63 9.75 4.85 -39.05
CA GLN A 63 10.98 4.42 -39.68
C GLN A 63 10.74 3.26 -40.67
N PRO A 64 11.03 3.44 -41.98
CA PRO A 64 10.59 2.49 -43.01
C PRO A 64 11.30 1.13 -42.91
N HIS A 65 12.51 1.09 -42.33
CA HIS A 65 13.30 -0.12 -42.13
C HIS A 65 12.83 -0.99 -40.93
N MET A 66 11.94 -0.49 -40.06
CA MET A 66 11.40 -1.30 -38.97
C MET A 66 10.33 -2.28 -39.45
N ARG A 67 10.44 -3.55 -39.00
CA ARG A 67 9.43 -4.58 -39.28
C ARG A 67 8.08 -4.14 -38.70
N PRO A 68 6.93 -4.36 -39.39
CA PRO A 68 5.62 -3.89 -38.90
C PRO A 68 5.24 -4.38 -37.50
N ALA A 69 5.74 -5.55 -37.07
CA ALA A 69 5.52 -6.10 -35.73
C ALA A 69 6.26 -5.32 -34.62
N ASP A 70 7.37 -4.66 -34.93
CA ASP A 70 8.22 -3.95 -33.95
C ASP A 70 7.85 -2.46 -33.81
N ARG A 71 6.98 -1.93 -34.70
CA ARG A 71 6.54 -0.54 -34.68
C ARG A 71 5.65 -0.25 -33.48
N LEU A 72 5.80 0.93 -32.89
CA LEU A 72 4.95 1.43 -31.81
C LEU A 72 3.59 1.88 -32.34
N PHE A 73 3.52 2.33 -33.59
CA PHE A 73 2.29 2.69 -34.28
C PHE A 73 1.98 1.76 -35.45
N ALA A 74 0.73 1.31 -35.50
CA ALA A 74 0.13 0.65 -36.64
C ALA A 74 -0.93 1.55 -37.28
N THR A 75 -1.58 1.04 -38.33
CA THR A 75 -2.62 1.73 -39.09
C THR A 75 -3.97 1.06 -38.87
N ASN A 76 -4.98 1.86 -38.50
CA ASN A 76 -6.39 1.48 -38.63
C ASN A 76 -6.80 1.50 -40.11
N MET A 77 -7.93 0.86 -40.46
CA MET A 77 -8.44 0.83 -41.84
C MET A 77 -8.73 2.23 -42.42
N ASP A 78 -9.03 3.21 -41.57
CA ASP A 78 -9.28 4.62 -41.93
C ASP A 78 -7.99 5.45 -42.10
N GLY A 79 -6.81 4.82 -42.00
CA GLY A 79 -5.52 5.49 -42.07
C GLY A 79 -5.05 6.11 -40.74
N SER A 80 -5.89 6.18 -39.69
CA SER A 80 -5.49 6.77 -38.40
C SER A 80 -4.37 5.97 -37.71
N PRO A 81 -3.53 6.61 -36.85
CA PRO A 81 -2.53 5.89 -36.05
C PRO A 81 -3.20 5.15 -34.90
N ARG A 82 -2.83 3.89 -34.70
CA ARG A 82 -3.21 3.10 -33.51
C ARG A 82 -1.96 2.62 -32.79
N VAL A 83 -1.98 2.57 -31.47
CA VAL A 83 -0.86 1.99 -30.71
C VAL A 83 -0.78 0.49 -30.98
N ASN A 84 0.42 0.01 -31.32
CA ASN A 84 0.74 -1.40 -31.49
C ASN A 84 1.55 -1.88 -30.26
N ARG A 85 1.30 -3.12 -29.80
CA ARG A 85 1.80 -3.63 -28.50
C ARG A 85 3.30 -3.95 -28.43
N ALA A 86 4.10 -3.51 -29.41
CA ALA A 86 5.52 -3.82 -29.52
C ALA A 86 6.39 -3.14 -28.45
N SER A 87 6.00 -1.95 -27.98
CA SER A 87 6.75 -1.16 -27.00
C SER A 87 5.84 -0.50 -25.97
N PHE A 88 6.31 -0.43 -24.73
CA PHE A 88 5.66 0.27 -23.62
C PHE A 88 6.07 1.74 -23.50
N VAL A 89 6.97 2.22 -24.37
CA VAL A 89 7.55 3.57 -24.30
C VAL A 89 7.57 4.24 -25.67
N ALA A 90 6.97 5.43 -25.74
CA ALA A 90 7.12 6.40 -26.82
C ALA A 90 8.21 7.43 -26.46
N ARG A 91 9.06 7.81 -27.42
CA ARG A 91 9.98 8.96 -27.26
C ARG A 91 9.32 10.21 -27.87
N LEU A 92 9.12 11.25 -27.06
CA LEU A 92 8.58 12.54 -27.49
C LEU A 92 9.69 13.59 -27.56
N ASN A 93 9.96 14.07 -28.76
CA ASN A 93 10.80 15.22 -29.02
C ASN A 93 9.94 16.48 -29.09
N ALA A 94 10.00 17.29 -28.04
CA ALA A 94 9.30 18.57 -27.96
C ALA A 94 10.27 19.75 -27.88
N CYS A 95 11.46 19.62 -28.48
CA CYS A 95 12.47 20.67 -28.41
C CYS A 95 12.16 21.89 -29.28
N LEU A 96 11.26 21.75 -30.27
CA LEU A 96 10.66 22.87 -31.01
C LEU A 96 9.54 23.59 -30.21
N LEU A 97 9.27 23.18 -28.97
CA LEU A 97 8.43 23.90 -28.00
C LEU A 97 9.29 24.60 -26.93
N ARG A 98 10.56 24.88 -27.25
CA ARG A 98 11.54 25.58 -26.41
C ARG A 98 12.19 26.73 -27.16
N ASN A 99 12.68 27.75 -26.46
CA ASN A 99 13.34 28.88 -27.10
C ASN A 99 14.58 28.46 -27.90
N VAL A 100 14.70 29.00 -29.12
CA VAL A 100 15.79 28.67 -30.03
C VAL A 100 16.96 29.61 -29.80
N SER A 101 18.09 29.07 -29.34
CA SER A 101 19.34 29.82 -29.23
C SER A 101 19.82 30.24 -30.61
N VAL A 102 19.85 31.54 -30.90
CA VAL A 102 20.38 32.05 -32.17
C VAL A 102 21.89 32.30 -32.03
N PRO A 103 22.75 31.76 -32.91
CA PRO A 103 24.16 32.16 -32.93
C PRO A 103 24.29 33.66 -33.18
N GLU A 104 25.15 34.35 -32.43
CA GLU A 104 25.36 35.81 -32.53
C GLU A 104 25.70 36.28 -33.96
N ASN A 105 26.29 35.41 -34.78
CA ASN A 105 26.60 35.69 -36.17
C ASN A 105 25.95 34.68 -37.13
N LEU A 106 24.73 34.99 -37.62
CA LEU A 106 24.03 34.19 -38.63
C LEU A 106 24.77 34.04 -39.97
N LYS A 107 25.81 34.86 -40.25
CA LYS A 107 26.64 34.70 -41.45
C LYS A 107 27.55 33.47 -41.39
N THR A 108 27.87 32.96 -40.20
CA THR A 108 28.67 31.72 -40.05
C THR A 108 27.82 30.45 -40.13
N VAL A 109 26.49 30.58 -40.18
CA VAL A 109 25.57 29.44 -40.33
C VAL A 109 25.58 28.98 -41.79
N THR A 110 26.15 27.80 -41.99
CA THR A 110 26.28 27.08 -43.27
C THR A 110 25.16 26.06 -43.45
N PRO A 111 24.91 25.53 -44.66
CA PRO A 111 24.00 24.40 -44.87
C PRO A 111 24.36 23.14 -44.05
N THR A 112 25.63 22.98 -43.67
CA THR A 112 26.15 21.92 -42.79
C THR A 112 26.03 22.21 -41.30
N SER A 113 25.64 23.43 -40.91
CA SER A 113 25.40 23.78 -39.52
C SER A 113 24.16 23.07 -38.96
N TRP A 114 24.15 22.86 -37.64
CA TRP A 114 23.04 22.26 -36.90
C TRP A 114 21.68 22.87 -37.28
N ALA A 115 20.68 22.01 -37.49
CA ALA A 115 19.46 22.39 -38.20
C ALA A 115 18.64 23.52 -37.55
N PHE A 116 18.72 23.68 -36.24
CA PHE A 116 18.09 24.81 -35.53
C PHE A 116 18.74 26.16 -35.86
N ALA A 117 20.05 26.24 -36.10
CA ALA A 117 20.65 27.48 -36.60
C ALA A 117 20.20 27.79 -38.03
N ASN A 118 20.03 26.77 -38.88
CA ASN A 118 19.48 26.94 -40.22
C ASN A 118 17.99 27.36 -40.17
N LEU A 119 17.19 26.80 -39.26
CA LEU A 119 15.81 27.22 -39.01
C LEU A 119 15.73 28.66 -38.45
N ALA A 120 16.57 29.00 -37.46
CA ALA A 120 16.66 30.34 -36.91
C ALA A 120 17.06 31.36 -37.97
N LYS A 121 18.11 31.08 -38.76
CA LYS A 121 18.54 31.90 -39.89
C LYS A 121 17.42 32.15 -40.88
N ARG A 122 16.73 31.10 -41.34
CA ARG A 122 15.58 31.22 -42.26
C ARG A 122 14.46 32.06 -41.66
N LEU A 123 14.10 31.83 -40.39
CA LEU A 123 13.08 32.62 -39.70
C LEU A 123 13.51 34.08 -39.56
N THR A 124 14.77 34.40 -39.28
CA THR A 124 15.27 35.79 -39.28
C THR A 124 15.24 36.41 -40.68
N GLU A 125 15.76 35.71 -41.70
CA GLU A 125 15.80 36.17 -43.10
C GLU A 125 14.40 36.43 -43.67
N GLN A 126 13.41 35.61 -43.30
CA GLN A 126 12.02 35.75 -43.70
C GLN A 126 11.20 36.68 -42.77
N LYS A 127 11.86 37.44 -41.88
CA LYS A 127 11.24 38.38 -40.92
C LYS A 127 10.22 37.74 -39.98
N ARG A 128 10.42 36.46 -39.65
CA ARG A 128 9.63 35.63 -38.72
C ARG A 128 10.38 35.26 -37.44
N ALA A 129 11.23 36.16 -36.95
CA ALA A 129 11.95 35.99 -35.69
C ALA A 129 11.01 35.94 -34.45
N ASP A 130 9.76 36.39 -34.59
CA ASP A 130 8.69 36.21 -33.59
C ASP A 130 8.47 34.72 -33.23
N LEU A 131 8.72 33.80 -34.17
CA LEU A 131 8.57 32.36 -33.96
C LEU A 131 9.74 31.70 -33.21
N LEU A 132 10.71 32.46 -32.70
CA LEU A 132 11.85 31.93 -31.95
C LEU A 132 11.68 32.03 -30.41
N ASP A 133 10.81 32.92 -29.94
CA ASP A 133 10.49 33.12 -28.51
C ASP A 133 9.27 32.27 -28.09
N ILE A 134 9.42 30.97 -28.28
CA ILE A 134 8.35 29.98 -28.20
C ILE A 134 7.86 29.79 -26.75
N GLU A 135 8.74 29.68 -25.77
CA GLU A 135 8.39 29.50 -24.36
C GLU A 135 7.60 30.70 -23.83
N GLN A 136 7.99 31.94 -24.18
CA GLN A 136 7.25 33.16 -23.83
C GLN A 136 5.90 33.24 -24.56
N THR A 137 5.86 32.85 -25.84
CA THR A 137 4.62 32.86 -26.65
C THR A 137 3.57 31.91 -26.05
N TYR A 138 3.96 30.67 -25.72
CA TYR A 138 3.07 29.71 -25.08
C TYR A 138 2.71 30.11 -23.64
N ALA A 139 3.64 30.69 -22.87
CA ALA A 139 3.35 31.25 -21.55
C ALA A 139 2.30 32.36 -21.61
N THR A 140 2.43 33.30 -22.55
CA THR A 140 1.46 34.37 -22.82
C THR A 140 0.08 33.82 -23.20
N ALA A 141 0.04 32.70 -23.92
CA ALA A 141 -1.20 31.98 -24.25
C ALA A 141 -1.77 31.14 -23.09
N GLY A 142 -1.23 31.24 -21.87
CA GLY A 142 -1.68 30.52 -20.68
C GLY A 142 -1.19 29.07 -20.58
N ALA A 143 -0.20 28.67 -21.39
CA ALA A 143 0.38 27.33 -21.45
C ALA A 143 1.92 27.33 -21.24
N PRO A 144 2.44 27.87 -20.11
CA PRO A 144 3.87 27.80 -19.80
C PRO A 144 4.37 26.35 -19.72
N ASP A 145 5.66 26.11 -19.97
CA ASP A 145 6.21 24.73 -19.98
C ASP A 145 5.47 23.80 -20.99
N ALA A 146 4.99 24.35 -22.11
CA ALA A 146 4.15 23.65 -23.10
C ALA A 146 4.67 22.28 -23.55
N TYR A 147 6.00 22.10 -23.63
CA TYR A 147 6.63 20.82 -23.96
C TYR A 147 6.39 19.72 -22.90
N LYS A 148 6.36 20.06 -21.60
CA LYS A 148 5.97 19.16 -20.50
C LYS A 148 4.45 18.95 -20.45
N ALA A 149 3.68 20.00 -20.71
CA ALA A 149 2.22 19.91 -20.79
C ALA A 149 1.79 18.93 -21.90
N LEU A 150 2.42 19.03 -23.07
CA LEU A 150 2.22 18.13 -24.21
C LEU A 150 2.51 16.67 -23.85
N GLN A 151 3.60 16.39 -23.13
CA GLN A 151 3.93 15.03 -22.68
C GLN A 151 2.76 14.42 -21.90
N ARG A 152 2.18 15.17 -20.94
CA ARG A 152 1.04 14.72 -20.13
C ARG A 152 -0.22 14.47 -20.98
N VAL A 153 -0.54 15.38 -21.90
CA VAL A 153 -1.71 15.25 -22.80
C VAL A 153 -1.56 14.05 -23.74
N LEU A 154 -0.38 13.91 -24.36
CA LEU A 154 -0.09 12.83 -25.30
C LEU A 154 -0.06 11.46 -24.61
N GLU A 155 0.50 11.37 -23.41
CA GLU A 155 0.47 10.15 -22.61
C GLU A 155 -0.95 9.77 -22.18
N ALA A 156 -1.78 10.75 -21.76
CA ALA A 156 -3.17 10.51 -21.42
C ALA A 156 -3.99 10.02 -22.63
N GLU A 157 -3.74 10.55 -23.83
CA GLU A 157 -4.44 10.14 -25.06
C GLU A 157 -4.02 8.74 -25.51
N LEU A 158 -2.71 8.47 -25.58
CA LEU A 158 -2.20 7.16 -26.00
C LEU A 158 -2.58 6.04 -25.02
N ARG A 159 -2.70 6.34 -23.72
CA ARG A 159 -3.14 5.39 -22.70
C ARG A 159 -4.59 4.93 -22.83
N LYS A 160 -5.45 5.68 -23.53
CA LYS A 160 -6.81 5.20 -23.88
C LYS A 160 -6.76 3.94 -24.78
N GLN A 161 -5.68 3.78 -25.55
CA GLN A 161 -5.46 2.64 -26.44
C GLN A 161 -4.53 1.58 -25.80
N ALA A 162 -3.52 2.02 -25.03
CA ALA A 162 -2.54 1.16 -24.37
C ALA A 162 -2.27 1.63 -22.93
N PRO A 163 -3.00 1.11 -21.91
CA PRO A 163 -2.97 1.64 -20.54
C PRO A 163 -1.58 1.74 -19.89
N ASP A 164 -0.66 0.83 -20.24
CA ASP A 164 0.68 0.75 -19.68
C ASP A 164 1.73 1.62 -20.41
N LEU A 165 1.35 2.25 -21.53
CA LEU A 165 2.25 3.06 -22.34
C LEU A 165 2.70 4.32 -21.58
N ARG A 166 3.98 4.67 -21.73
CA ARG A 166 4.58 5.91 -21.21
C ARG A 166 5.13 6.76 -22.35
N VAL A 167 5.10 8.08 -22.18
CA VAL A 167 5.72 9.02 -23.10
C VAL A 167 6.93 9.64 -22.41
N ASN A 168 8.14 9.32 -22.89
CA ASN A 168 9.38 9.88 -22.36
C ASN A 168 9.77 11.11 -23.17
N LEU A 169 9.87 12.26 -22.51
CA LEU A 169 10.38 13.49 -23.10
C LEU A 169 11.89 13.38 -23.41
N SER A 170 12.29 13.68 -24.64
CA SER A 170 13.69 13.75 -25.07
C SER A 170 14.42 14.93 -24.42
N ASN A 171 15.70 14.76 -24.07
CA ASN A 171 16.49 15.82 -23.44
C ASN A 171 16.92 16.89 -24.46
N CYS A 172 16.32 18.08 -24.37
CA CYS A 172 16.62 19.23 -25.23
C CYS A 172 17.85 20.03 -24.77
N GLY A 173 18.95 19.34 -24.46
CA GLY A 173 20.14 19.91 -23.81
C GLY A 173 21.00 20.78 -24.73
N GLY A 174 20.88 22.11 -24.60
CA GLY A 174 21.71 23.10 -25.29
C GLY A 174 23.07 23.31 -24.63
N GLY A 175 23.98 22.34 -24.77
CA GLY A 175 25.40 22.49 -24.43
C GLY A 175 26.29 22.11 -25.60
N PRO A 176 27.55 22.58 -25.69
CA PRO A 176 28.43 22.36 -26.84
C PRO A 176 28.68 20.88 -27.16
N ASN A 177 28.61 19.99 -26.16
CA ASN A 177 28.72 18.53 -26.29
C ASN A 177 27.42 17.79 -25.93
N GLY A 178 26.28 18.49 -25.84
CA GLY A 178 24.98 17.86 -25.62
C GLY A 178 24.55 17.03 -26.84
N ARG A 179 23.87 15.90 -26.62
CA ARG A 179 23.19 15.17 -27.71
C ARG A 179 22.05 16.03 -28.24
N THR A 180 22.37 16.88 -29.21
CA THR A 180 21.48 17.91 -29.76
C THR A 180 20.45 17.30 -30.70
N ILE A 181 19.48 18.14 -31.08
CA ILE A 181 18.50 17.88 -32.15
C ILE A 181 19.17 17.76 -33.55
N SER A 182 20.51 17.80 -33.64
CA SER A 182 21.26 17.26 -34.78
C SER A 182 20.75 15.87 -35.19
N ASN A 183 20.44 15.01 -34.21
CA ASN A 183 19.90 13.66 -34.45
C ASN A 183 18.46 13.62 -35.01
N THR A 184 17.62 14.64 -34.76
CA THR A 184 16.20 14.64 -35.20
C THR A 184 15.97 15.49 -36.45
N LEU A 185 16.92 16.36 -36.83
CA LEU A 185 16.72 17.31 -37.95
C LEU A 185 17.81 17.29 -39.03
N GLY A 186 19.00 16.71 -38.81
CA GLY A 186 20.12 16.92 -39.74
C GLY A 186 21.20 15.84 -39.90
N TYR A 187 21.29 14.81 -39.05
CA TYR A 187 22.34 13.79 -39.20
C TYR A 187 22.04 12.80 -40.33
N GLN A 188 23.03 12.53 -41.19
CA GLN A 188 22.91 11.61 -42.33
C GLN A 188 23.25 10.14 -41.99
N ASN A 189 23.97 9.87 -40.90
CA ASN A 189 24.61 8.57 -40.61
C ASN A 189 23.92 7.72 -39.53
N TRP A 190 22.61 7.86 -39.30
CA TRP A 190 21.93 7.17 -38.19
C TRP A 190 21.48 5.73 -38.52
N GLU A 191 21.71 5.24 -39.75
CA GLU A 191 21.30 3.91 -40.26
C GLU A 191 21.81 2.67 -39.49
N ARG A 192 22.53 2.83 -38.36
CA ARG A 192 23.20 1.72 -37.65
C ARG A 192 22.78 1.48 -36.19
N ASP A 193 22.30 2.46 -35.42
CA ASP A 193 22.43 2.36 -33.95
C ASP A 193 21.17 2.32 -33.05
N GLU A 194 19.99 2.87 -33.39
CA GLU A 194 18.82 2.79 -32.48
C GLU A 194 17.45 2.58 -33.16
N VAL A 195 16.71 1.55 -32.72
CA VAL A 195 15.44 1.06 -33.29
C VAL A 195 14.25 1.60 -32.49
N TYR A 196 13.86 2.88 -32.70
CA TYR A 196 12.70 3.49 -32.02
C TYR A 196 11.92 4.45 -32.94
N GLU A 197 10.59 4.47 -32.82
CA GLU A 197 9.74 5.50 -33.45
C GLU A 197 9.74 6.76 -32.57
N GLU A 198 9.96 7.93 -33.17
CA GLU A 198 10.05 9.23 -32.49
C GLU A 198 8.80 10.06 -32.80
N LEU A 199 8.17 10.60 -31.75
CA LEU A 199 7.08 11.58 -31.86
C LEU A 199 7.69 12.97 -31.85
N VAL A 200 7.58 13.73 -32.93
CA VAL A 200 8.19 15.07 -33.04
C VAL A 200 7.12 16.14 -32.99
N ALA A 201 7.12 16.94 -31.92
CA ALA A 201 6.18 18.03 -31.72
C ALA A 201 6.68 19.32 -32.37
N VAL A 202 5.84 19.91 -33.21
CA VAL A 202 6.12 21.11 -34.00
C VAL A 202 5.00 22.13 -33.75
N PRO A 203 5.30 23.37 -33.33
CA PRO A 203 4.29 24.44 -33.34
C PRO A 203 3.76 24.63 -34.76
N ARG A 204 2.44 24.66 -34.96
CA ARG A 204 1.82 24.75 -36.28
C ARG A 204 2.35 25.93 -37.10
N ALA A 205 2.54 27.10 -36.47
CA ALA A 205 3.13 28.27 -37.10
C ALA A 205 4.55 28.05 -37.66
N MET A 206 5.32 27.09 -37.11
CA MET A 206 6.66 26.74 -37.59
C MET A 206 6.66 25.69 -38.70
N LEU A 207 5.56 24.96 -38.90
CA LEU A 207 5.50 23.81 -39.80
C LEU A 207 5.95 24.12 -41.25
N PRO A 208 5.54 25.23 -41.90
CA PRO A 208 5.98 25.54 -43.26
C PRO A 208 7.50 25.71 -43.38
N PHE A 209 8.15 26.32 -42.38
CA PHE A 209 9.59 26.56 -42.36
C PHE A 209 10.43 25.31 -42.07
N ILE A 210 9.77 24.27 -41.56
CA ILE A 210 10.37 22.99 -41.14
C ILE A 210 10.22 21.94 -42.24
N GLN A 211 9.15 21.97 -43.04
CA GLN A 211 8.93 21.07 -44.18
C GLN A 211 10.08 21.09 -45.19
N ASP A 212 10.69 22.26 -45.41
CA ASP A 212 11.82 22.48 -46.33
C ASP A 212 13.20 22.10 -45.75
N LEU A 213 13.26 21.46 -44.58
CA LEU A 213 14.52 20.92 -44.04
C LEU A 213 14.78 19.51 -44.61
N PRO A 214 16.04 19.12 -44.92
CA PRO A 214 16.33 17.90 -45.69
C PRO A 214 15.70 16.59 -45.19
N ARG A 215 15.53 16.42 -43.87
CA ARG A 215 14.82 15.26 -43.29
C ARG A 215 13.32 15.30 -43.56
N TYR A 216 12.68 16.46 -43.41
CA TYR A 216 11.24 16.62 -43.67
C TYR A 216 10.90 16.63 -45.16
N ALA A 217 11.75 17.20 -46.00
CA ALA A 217 11.58 17.16 -47.45
C ALA A 217 11.62 15.73 -48.00
N LYS A 218 12.56 14.89 -47.52
CA LYS A 218 12.54 13.43 -47.81
C LYS A 218 11.31 12.73 -47.21
N ALA A 219 10.82 13.18 -46.07
CA ALA A 219 9.72 12.54 -45.38
C ALA A 219 8.32 12.95 -45.88
N ALA A 220 8.20 14.09 -46.56
CA ALA A 220 7.03 14.46 -47.36
C ALA A 220 6.81 13.49 -48.55
N ALA A 221 7.85 12.76 -48.96
CA ALA A 221 7.78 11.64 -49.90
C ALA A 221 7.45 10.28 -49.24
N GLY A 222 7.09 10.22 -47.94
CA GLY A 222 6.46 9.03 -47.33
C GLY A 222 6.94 8.57 -45.95
N ALA A 223 7.83 9.29 -45.26
CA ALA A 223 8.35 8.84 -43.94
C ALA A 223 7.56 9.39 -42.73
N TYR A 224 7.03 10.62 -42.77
CA TYR A 224 6.02 11.07 -41.80
C TYR A 224 4.63 10.75 -42.33
N SER A 225 4.20 9.51 -42.08
CA SER A 225 2.90 9.04 -42.60
C SER A 225 1.69 9.74 -41.98
N LYS A 226 1.82 10.26 -40.75
CA LYS A 226 0.69 10.70 -39.91
C LYS A 226 1.08 11.83 -38.96
N SER A 227 0.07 12.60 -38.56
CA SER A 227 0.18 13.62 -37.52
C SER A 227 -1.00 13.58 -36.56
N LEU A 228 -0.77 13.98 -35.32
CA LEU A 228 -1.78 14.32 -34.32
C LEU A 228 -1.79 15.84 -34.16
N LEU A 229 -2.97 16.42 -33.95
CA LEU A 229 -3.10 17.85 -33.62
C LEU A 229 -3.54 17.98 -32.16
N ILE A 230 -2.77 18.73 -31.38
CA ILE A 230 -3.08 19.06 -29.99
C ILE A 230 -3.36 20.56 -29.92
N SER A 231 -4.56 20.95 -29.47
CA SER A 231 -4.91 22.37 -29.36
C SER A 231 -4.16 23.05 -28.21
N VAL A 232 -3.83 24.34 -28.37
CA VAL A 232 -3.21 25.12 -27.28
C VAL A 232 -4.08 25.16 -26.01
N ASP A 233 -5.40 25.17 -26.17
CA ASP A 233 -6.37 25.13 -25.06
C ASP A 233 -6.19 23.87 -24.20
N SER A 234 -5.89 22.73 -24.83
CA SER A 234 -5.67 21.45 -24.15
C SER A 234 -4.36 21.41 -23.36
N LEU A 235 -3.43 22.32 -23.63
CA LEU A 235 -2.16 22.45 -22.91
C LEU A 235 -2.26 23.32 -21.65
N ARG A 236 -3.22 24.27 -21.59
CA ARG A 236 -3.30 25.28 -20.50
C ARG A 236 -3.42 24.68 -19.11
N ALA A 237 -4.41 23.82 -18.85
CA ALA A 237 -4.62 23.27 -17.52
C ALA A 237 -3.46 22.34 -17.07
N PRO A 238 -2.94 21.42 -17.92
CA PRO A 238 -1.72 20.67 -17.61
C PRO A 238 -0.49 21.54 -17.34
N ALA A 239 -0.31 22.63 -18.09
CA ALA A 239 0.76 23.62 -17.91
C ALA A 239 0.67 24.35 -16.56
N GLN A 240 -0.50 24.90 -16.24
CA GLN A 240 -0.74 25.58 -14.96
C GLN A 240 -0.53 24.63 -13.76
N ALA A 241 -0.94 23.37 -13.88
CA ALA A 241 -0.67 22.35 -12.87
C ALA A 241 0.83 22.01 -12.72
N ILE A 242 1.66 22.19 -13.76
CA ILE A 242 3.12 22.06 -13.65
C ILE A 242 3.71 23.25 -12.89
N VAL A 243 3.29 24.48 -13.20
CA VAL A 243 3.76 25.69 -12.50
C VAL A 243 3.37 25.68 -11.02
N ALA A 244 2.10 25.38 -10.70
CA ALA A 244 1.64 25.27 -9.32
C ALA A 244 2.38 24.16 -8.55
N SER A 245 2.69 23.03 -9.21
CA SER A 245 3.52 21.97 -8.62
C SER A 245 4.95 22.42 -8.36
N ALA A 246 5.54 23.26 -9.21
CA ALA A 246 6.89 23.77 -9.03
C ALA A 246 6.95 24.81 -7.89
N GLN A 247 5.96 25.69 -7.80
CA GLN A 247 5.80 26.65 -6.70
C GLN A 247 5.65 25.93 -5.36
N GLY A 248 4.74 24.94 -5.26
CA GLY A 248 4.56 24.16 -4.04
C GLY A 248 5.81 23.38 -3.59
N ILE A 249 6.70 23.00 -4.52
CA ILE A 249 8.01 22.42 -4.19
C ILE A 249 8.96 23.49 -3.63
N ALA A 250 8.99 24.69 -4.22
CA ALA A 250 9.82 25.79 -3.74
C ALA A 250 9.38 26.28 -2.34
N ASP A 251 8.08 26.39 -2.09
CA ASP A 251 7.52 26.76 -0.79
C ASP A 251 7.85 25.70 0.29
N LEU A 252 7.82 24.41 -0.10
CA LEU A 252 8.23 23.31 0.78
C LEU A 252 9.73 23.37 1.09
N ASP A 253 10.59 23.56 0.08
CA ASP A 253 12.03 23.71 0.24
C ASP A 253 12.36 24.89 1.19
N ALA A 254 11.71 26.04 1.03
CA ALA A 254 11.85 27.20 1.92
C ALA A 254 11.43 26.89 3.37
N ARG A 255 10.30 26.19 3.55
CA ARG A 255 9.80 25.81 4.88
C ARG A 255 10.71 24.80 5.59
N TYR A 256 11.34 23.88 4.85
CA TYR A 256 12.36 22.98 5.40
C TYR A 256 13.58 23.75 5.93
N LEU A 257 14.07 24.75 5.17
CA LEU A 257 15.19 25.59 5.60
C LEU A 257 14.85 26.41 6.85
N GLN A 258 13.63 26.96 6.92
CA GLN A 258 13.15 27.69 8.09
C GLN A 258 13.11 26.80 9.35
N LEU A 259 12.51 25.61 9.27
CA LEU A 259 12.40 24.67 10.38
C LEU A 259 13.76 24.08 10.80
N ALA A 260 14.69 23.91 9.85
CA ALA A 260 16.06 23.51 10.14
C ALA A 260 16.83 24.59 10.92
N ALA A 261 16.65 25.86 10.55
CA ALA A 261 17.29 26.99 11.22
C ALA A 261 16.80 27.19 12.67
N SER A 262 15.56 26.80 12.98
CA SER A 262 14.98 26.87 14.33
C SER A 262 15.19 25.61 15.20
N ASP A 263 15.98 24.61 14.74
CA ASP A 263 16.08 23.26 15.33
C ASP A 263 14.71 22.63 15.66
N ASP A 264 13.73 22.76 14.75
CA ASP A 264 12.36 22.32 15.04
C ASP A 264 12.28 20.81 15.31
N ARG A 265 11.55 20.49 16.39
CA ARG A 265 11.20 19.13 16.82
C ARG A 265 9.69 18.90 16.86
N ALA A 266 8.86 19.89 16.52
CA ALA A 266 7.43 19.74 16.42
C ALA A 266 6.99 19.13 15.09
N HIS A 267 7.86 19.05 14.07
CA HIS A 267 7.59 18.37 12.80
C HIS A 267 8.56 17.22 12.51
N VAL A 268 7.98 16.15 11.98
CA VAL A 268 8.69 15.04 11.32
C VAL A 268 8.96 15.44 9.89
N ALA A 269 10.22 15.36 9.49
CA ALA A 269 10.70 15.67 8.15
C ALA A 269 11.12 14.39 7.42
N ALA A 270 11.11 14.42 6.08
CA ALA A 270 11.56 13.29 5.27
C ALA A 270 12.40 13.72 4.06
N LEU A 271 13.38 12.90 3.69
CA LEU A 271 14.11 12.98 2.43
C LEU A 271 13.78 11.74 1.59
N VAL A 272 13.14 11.94 0.45
CA VAL A 272 12.68 10.86 -0.43
C VAL A 272 13.58 10.79 -1.67
N ARG A 273 14.20 9.64 -1.91
CA ARG A 273 15.00 9.42 -3.13
C ARG A 273 14.07 9.39 -4.35
N ALA A 274 14.52 9.98 -5.45
CA ALA A 274 13.66 10.23 -6.62
C ALA A 274 13.18 8.96 -7.31
N ALA A 275 12.04 9.10 -7.99
CA ALA A 275 11.22 8.00 -8.51
C ALA A 275 11.96 6.99 -9.40
N GLY A 276 13.03 7.38 -10.11
CA GLY A 276 13.85 6.46 -10.91
C GLY A 276 14.65 5.42 -10.11
N ARG A 277 14.81 5.61 -8.78
CA ARG A 277 15.44 4.66 -7.84
C ARG A 277 14.47 4.14 -6.76
N LEU A 278 13.20 4.52 -6.83
CA LEU A 278 12.17 3.77 -6.12
C LEU A 278 11.87 2.49 -6.91
N PRO A 279 11.45 1.39 -6.26
CA PRO A 279 11.23 0.14 -6.95
C PRO A 279 10.17 0.31 -8.04
N GLN A 280 10.57 0.11 -9.29
CA GLN A 280 9.63 0.09 -10.39
C GLN A 280 8.90 -1.26 -10.33
N PHE A 281 7.60 -1.18 -10.02
CA PHE A 281 6.69 -2.32 -9.85
C PHE A 281 6.95 -3.21 -8.61
N GLY A 282 6.05 -3.11 -7.63
CA GLY A 282 5.88 -4.08 -6.53
C GLY A 282 6.98 -4.19 -5.45
N GLY A 283 8.13 -3.53 -5.60
CA GLY A 283 9.23 -3.65 -4.63
C GLY A 283 9.08 -2.81 -3.35
N GLU A 284 10.00 -3.05 -2.42
CA GLU A 284 9.97 -2.50 -1.06
C GLU A 284 10.60 -1.11 -0.93
N ILE A 285 9.93 -0.22 -0.17
CA ILE A 285 10.50 1.05 0.28
C ILE A 285 11.06 0.82 1.69
N ASP A 286 12.38 0.88 1.84
CA ASP A 286 13.03 0.90 3.15
C ASP A 286 13.08 2.34 3.68
N TYR A 287 12.77 2.48 4.96
CA TYR A 287 12.78 3.76 5.68
C TYR A 287 13.90 3.76 6.73
N CYS A 288 14.65 4.87 6.81
CA CYS A 288 15.83 5.00 7.65
C CYS A 288 15.75 6.22 8.59
N ALA A 289 16.18 6.08 9.84
CA ALA A 289 16.22 7.17 10.83
C ALA A 289 17.38 6.97 11.83
N THR A 290 17.74 7.99 12.61
CA THR A 290 18.70 7.82 13.73
C THR A 290 17.98 7.38 15.01
N ARG A 291 18.58 6.53 15.83
CA ARG A 291 17.91 5.89 16.99
C ARG A 291 17.37 6.87 18.03
N ASP A 292 17.98 8.03 18.13
CA ASP A 292 17.67 9.12 19.07
C ASP A 292 16.48 9.99 18.65
N THR A 293 15.95 9.80 17.43
CA THR A 293 14.89 10.66 16.88
C THR A 293 13.49 10.10 17.13
N GLU A 294 12.53 10.99 17.30
CA GLU A 294 11.09 10.69 17.17
C GLU A 294 10.80 9.89 15.89
N ALA A 295 11.48 10.22 14.79
CA ALA A 295 11.38 9.50 13.53
C ALA A 295 11.60 7.98 13.66
N ALA A 296 12.50 7.50 14.53
CA ALA A 296 12.70 6.07 14.75
C ALA A 296 11.48 5.39 15.40
N VAL A 297 10.79 6.06 16.33
CA VAL A 297 9.50 5.59 16.89
C VAL A 297 8.45 5.47 15.79
N LEU A 298 8.46 6.44 14.87
CA LEU A 298 7.49 6.55 13.79
C LEU A 298 7.75 5.60 12.63
N LEU A 299 9.00 5.21 12.37
CA LEU A 299 9.32 4.12 11.46
C LEU A 299 8.57 2.85 11.88
N GLY A 300 8.51 2.57 13.18
CA GLY A 300 7.76 1.46 13.76
C GLY A 300 6.26 1.41 13.40
N TYR A 301 5.70 2.47 12.82
CA TYR A 301 4.27 2.56 12.48
C TYR A 301 4.03 2.67 10.96
N ARG A 302 3.80 1.51 10.33
CA ARG A 302 3.71 1.35 8.86
C ARG A 302 2.69 2.26 8.16
N SER A 303 1.55 2.60 8.78
CA SER A 303 0.50 3.37 8.07
C SER A 303 0.82 4.86 7.87
N LEU A 304 1.78 5.44 8.60
CA LEU A 304 2.23 6.83 8.38
C LEU A 304 3.36 6.94 7.34
N GLN A 305 3.94 5.82 6.93
CA GLN A 305 5.07 5.79 5.99
C GLN A 305 4.72 6.37 4.61
N LEU A 306 3.48 6.19 4.13
CA LEU A 306 2.99 6.83 2.91
C LEU A 306 2.65 8.32 3.11
N SER A 307 2.30 8.75 4.33
CA SER A 307 1.99 10.15 4.63
C SER A 307 3.21 11.07 4.60
N LEU A 308 4.43 10.52 4.67
CA LEU A 308 5.69 11.24 4.53
C LEU A 308 6.09 11.44 3.05
N LEU A 309 5.48 10.71 2.11
CA LEU A 309 5.80 10.80 0.68
C LEU A 309 5.07 11.99 0.02
N PRO A 310 5.69 12.67 -0.97
CA PRO A 310 5.01 13.71 -1.75
C PRO A 310 3.73 13.18 -2.42
N PRO A 311 2.63 13.96 -2.46
CA PRO A 311 1.35 13.50 -3.01
C PRO A 311 1.43 12.99 -4.46
N ALA A 312 2.23 13.64 -5.32
CA ALA A 312 2.46 13.21 -6.69
C ALA A 312 3.12 11.81 -6.79
N LEU A 313 3.98 11.47 -5.82
CA LEU A 313 4.58 10.14 -5.74
C LEU A 313 3.56 9.10 -5.24
N VAL A 314 2.78 9.43 -4.19
CA VAL A 314 1.68 8.57 -3.70
C VAL A 314 0.67 8.30 -4.81
N GLU A 315 0.35 9.30 -5.63
CA GLU A 315 -0.52 9.15 -6.78
C GLU A 315 0.12 8.26 -7.87
N GLN A 316 1.39 8.47 -8.22
CA GLN A 316 2.12 7.61 -9.16
C GLN A 316 2.12 6.13 -8.71
N ILE A 317 2.34 5.90 -7.41
CA ILE A 317 2.26 4.58 -6.76
C ILE A 317 0.87 3.97 -6.98
N ASN A 318 -0.18 4.67 -6.55
CA ASN A 318 -1.57 4.18 -6.64
C ASN A 318 -1.99 3.90 -8.10
N ARG A 319 -1.63 4.78 -9.03
CA ARG A 319 -1.90 4.63 -10.48
C ARG A 319 -1.21 3.41 -11.09
N SER A 320 -0.05 3.00 -10.56
CA SER A 320 0.72 1.86 -11.10
C SER A 320 0.12 0.48 -10.79
N ARG A 321 -0.96 0.41 -9.99
CA ARG A 321 -1.53 -0.82 -9.39
C ARG A 321 -0.53 -1.66 -8.58
N SER A 322 0.69 -1.18 -8.38
CA SER A 322 1.70 -1.84 -7.56
C SER A 322 1.31 -1.73 -6.10
N ARG A 323 1.12 -2.86 -5.43
CA ARG A 323 1.18 -2.88 -3.97
C ARG A 323 2.62 -2.53 -3.58
N ILE A 324 2.80 -1.42 -2.87
CA ILE A 324 4.03 -1.25 -2.09
C ILE A 324 3.99 -2.29 -0.99
N SER A 325 4.99 -3.17 -0.96
CA SER A 325 5.35 -3.83 0.28
C SER A 325 6.12 -2.82 1.15
N TYR A 326 5.72 -2.72 2.42
CA TYR A 326 6.47 -1.91 3.38
C TYR A 326 7.77 -2.65 3.69
N GLY A 327 8.90 -2.05 3.29
CA GLY A 327 10.21 -2.63 3.49
C GLY A 327 10.65 -2.63 4.95
N ARG A 328 11.97 -2.59 5.12
CA ARG A 328 12.62 -2.59 6.41
C ARG A 328 12.64 -1.19 7.00
N ASN A 329 12.40 -1.15 8.30
CA ASN A 329 12.64 0.02 9.14
C ASN A 329 14.05 -0.10 9.72
N ILE A 330 14.95 0.79 9.34
CA ILE A 330 16.37 0.71 9.70
C ILE A 330 16.73 1.90 10.58
N THR A 331 17.21 1.61 11.79
CA THR A 331 17.72 2.65 12.69
C THR A 331 19.25 2.63 12.74
N PHE A 332 19.83 3.82 12.65
CA PHE A 332 21.28 4.05 12.64
C PHE A 332 21.70 4.81 13.90
N GLU A 333 22.98 4.74 14.28
CA GLU A 333 23.50 5.50 15.43
C GLU A 333 23.60 7.00 15.11
N SER A 334 24.02 7.34 13.88
CA SER A 334 24.24 8.73 13.46
C SER A 334 23.72 9.03 12.04
N LEU A 335 23.57 10.31 11.74
CA LEU A 335 23.25 10.81 10.39
C LEU A 335 24.36 10.47 9.37
N ASN A 336 25.61 10.38 9.84
CA ASN A 336 26.74 9.98 9.01
C ASN A 336 26.63 8.51 8.57
N ASP A 337 26.12 7.62 9.43
CA ASP A 337 25.93 6.20 9.05
C ASP A 337 24.85 6.05 7.98
N ILE A 338 23.78 6.87 8.05
CA ILE A 338 22.75 6.96 7.00
C ILE A 338 23.37 7.46 5.69
N PHE A 339 24.23 8.48 5.75
CA PHE A 339 24.95 8.99 4.59
C PHE A 339 25.86 7.92 3.95
N VAL A 340 26.64 7.19 4.77
CA VAL A 340 27.49 6.07 4.31
C VAL A 340 26.63 4.94 3.72
N ALA A 341 25.50 4.60 4.32
CA ALA A 341 24.58 3.59 3.81
C ALA A 341 24.04 3.96 2.41
N ILE A 342 23.58 5.19 2.22
CA ILE A 342 23.06 5.71 0.94
C ILE A 342 24.14 5.74 -0.15
N THR A 343 25.36 6.14 0.21
CA THR A 343 26.46 6.34 -0.75
C THR A 343 27.18 5.05 -1.11
N THR A 344 27.30 4.09 -0.18
CA THR A 344 27.88 2.76 -0.45
C THR A 344 26.89 1.78 -1.07
N GLY A 345 25.59 2.00 -0.91
CA GLY A 345 24.54 1.11 -1.42
C GLY A 345 24.38 -0.19 -0.61
N LYS A 346 25.07 -0.32 0.53
CA LYS A 346 24.98 -1.51 1.42
C LYS A 346 23.60 -1.68 2.08
N GLN A 347 22.82 -0.60 2.17
CA GLN A 347 21.43 -0.64 2.59
C GLN A 347 20.61 0.23 1.63
N SER A 348 19.41 -0.23 1.30
CA SER A 348 18.37 0.62 0.75
C SER A 348 17.89 1.58 1.84
N CYS A 349 18.03 2.89 1.59
CA CYS A 349 17.34 3.94 2.33
C CYS A 349 16.63 4.81 1.30
N GLN A 350 15.46 4.37 0.83
CA GLN A 350 14.65 5.12 -0.15
C GLN A 350 14.05 6.38 0.49
N VAL A 351 13.69 6.29 1.77
CA VAL A 351 13.21 7.42 2.56
C VAL A 351 14.07 7.54 3.82
N VAL A 352 14.58 8.73 4.10
CA VAL A 352 15.16 9.06 5.40
C VAL A 352 14.16 9.92 6.16
N VAL A 353 13.94 9.63 7.43
CA VAL A 353 13.00 10.34 8.31
C VAL A 353 13.79 10.89 9.50
N GLY A 354 13.55 12.14 9.89
CA GLY A 354 14.30 12.82 10.94
C GLY A 354 13.71 14.19 11.27
N THR A 355 14.51 15.07 11.90
CA THR A 355 14.16 16.49 12.02
C THR A 355 14.43 17.23 10.71
N ALA A 356 13.84 18.43 10.54
CA ALA A 356 14.10 19.27 9.36
C ALA A 356 15.61 19.55 9.18
N LYS A 357 16.32 19.81 10.29
CA LYS A 357 17.76 20.04 10.32
C LYS A 357 18.56 18.86 9.77
N GLN A 358 18.34 17.64 10.31
CA GLN A 358 19.02 16.43 9.85
C GLN A 358 18.78 16.16 8.35
N VAL A 359 17.54 16.38 7.88
CA VAL A 359 17.17 16.17 6.47
C VAL A 359 17.83 17.21 5.55
N VAL A 360 17.91 18.48 5.96
CA VAL A 360 18.60 19.55 5.23
C VAL A 360 20.11 19.27 5.17
N GLU A 361 20.75 18.94 6.30
CA GLU A 361 22.17 18.60 6.41
C GLU A 361 22.54 17.40 5.52
N LEU A 362 21.68 16.37 5.49
CA LEU A 362 21.87 15.20 4.64
C LEU A 362 21.73 15.52 3.14
N ARG A 363 20.71 16.31 2.75
CA ARG A 363 20.53 16.74 1.35
C ARG A 363 21.70 17.61 0.87
N ALA A 364 22.21 18.50 1.72
CA ALA A 364 23.40 19.31 1.43
C ALA A 364 24.66 18.44 1.27
N SER A 365 24.87 17.46 2.16
CA SER A 365 26.01 16.54 2.11
C SER A 365 26.01 15.66 0.85
N LEU A 366 24.85 15.11 0.48
CA LEU A 366 24.66 14.35 -0.77
C LEU A 366 24.89 15.23 -2.01
N THR A 367 24.49 16.50 -1.95
CA THR A 367 24.68 17.46 -3.04
C THR A 367 26.15 17.79 -3.27
N THR A 368 26.89 18.07 -2.19
CA THR A 368 28.28 18.54 -2.25
C THR A 368 29.24 17.50 -2.85
N GLN A 369 29.00 16.20 -2.62
CA GLN A 369 29.85 15.14 -3.21
C GLN A 369 29.56 14.84 -4.69
N GLY A 370 28.75 15.64 -5.39
CA GLY A 370 28.33 15.37 -6.76
C GLY A 370 27.42 14.13 -6.91
N ARG A 371 27.10 13.45 -5.81
CA ARG A 371 26.30 12.23 -5.79
C ARG A 371 24.83 12.56 -5.56
N THR A 372 24.17 12.90 -6.68
CA THR A 372 22.71 12.81 -6.83
C THR A 372 21.88 13.85 -6.07
N ALA A 373 22.34 15.11 -6.03
CA ALA A 373 21.52 16.28 -5.68
C ALA A 373 20.17 16.33 -6.44
N GLN A 374 20.20 15.94 -7.73
CA GLN A 374 19.03 15.92 -8.61
C GLN A 374 18.02 14.80 -8.31
N LEU A 375 18.29 13.92 -7.33
CA LEU A 375 17.48 12.72 -7.06
C LEU A 375 17.08 12.56 -5.59
N ALA A 376 16.91 13.66 -4.84
CA ALA A 376 16.29 13.62 -3.52
C ALA A 376 15.34 14.82 -3.34
N GLN A 377 14.05 14.52 -3.15
CA GLN A 377 12.98 15.49 -2.91
C GLN A 377 12.60 15.48 -1.43
N TYR A 378 12.25 16.63 -0.86
CA TYR A 378 11.67 16.65 0.49
C TYR A 378 10.29 15.98 0.51
N GLY A 379 10.03 15.27 1.60
CA GLY A 379 8.73 14.68 1.90
C GLY A 379 7.77 15.67 2.57
N VAL A 380 6.56 15.22 2.86
CA VAL A 380 5.56 16.01 3.58
C VAL A 380 6.00 16.19 5.04
N LEU A 381 5.97 17.42 5.54
CA LEU A 381 6.18 17.74 6.95
C LEU A 381 4.94 17.34 7.76
N LEU A 382 5.11 16.48 8.77
CA LEU A 382 4.00 16.01 9.61
C LEU A 382 4.17 16.49 11.05
N PRO A 383 3.17 17.16 11.67
CA PRO A 383 3.26 17.56 13.08
C PRO A 383 3.35 16.35 14.02
N VAL A 384 4.34 16.33 14.91
CA VAL A 384 4.69 15.20 15.79
C VAL A 384 3.50 14.75 16.63
N ASP A 385 2.73 15.65 17.22
CA ASP A 385 1.59 15.28 18.08
C ASP A 385 0.48 14.55 17.29
N ASN A 386 0.11 15.07 16.11
CA ASN A 386 -0.84 14.40 15.21
C ASN A 386 -0.39 13.00 14.81
N VAL A 387 0.93 12.79 14.70
CA VAL A 387 1.55 11.54 14.28
C VAL A 387 1.65 10.56 15.46
N ARG A 388 2.12 11.00 16.63
CA ARG A 388 2.15 10.25 17.90
C ARG A 388 0.76 9.77 18.32
N ASP A 389 -0.25 10.62 18.19
CA ASP A 389 -1.64 10.27 18.50
C ASP A 389 -2.24 9.28 17.49
N ARG A 390 -1.92 9.42 16.21
CA ARG A 390 -2.29 8.41 15.19
C ARG A 390 -1.60 7.07 15.45
N TYR A 391 -0.36 7.06 15.91
CA TYR A 391 0.35 5.85 16.34
C TYR A 391 -0.36 5.18 17.53
N ALA A 392 -0.69 5.94 18.57
CA ALA A 392 -1.37 5.42 19.75
C ALA A 392 -2.73 4.78 19.42
N ARG A 393 -3.58 5.48 18.66
CA ARG A 393 -4.86 4.94 18.16
C ARG A 393 -4.66 3.71 17.28
N GLY A 394 -3.60 3.72 16.45
CA GLY A 394 -3.25 2.66 15.50
C GLY A 394 -2.82 1.33 16.09
N LEU A 395 -2.49 1.26 17.38
CA LEU A 395 -2.14 0.00 18.04
C LEU A 395 -3.33 -0.93 18.27
N ASN A 396 -4.57 -0.49 18.01
CA ASN A 396 -5.82 -1.22 18.26
C ASN A 396 -5.98 -1.72 19.71
N GLN A 397 -5.29 -1.09 20.66
CA GLN A 397 -5.31 -1.41 22.09
C GLN A 397 -6.20 -0.46 22.91
N GLY A 398 -6.90 0.49 22.27
CA GLY A 398 -7.86 1.39 22.93
C GLY A 398 -7.30 2.72 23.45
N TYR A 399 -6.12 3.15 23.01
CA TYR A 399 -5.58 4.48 23.36
C TYR A 399 -6.16 5.56 22.45
N GLU A 400 -6.67 6.66 23.03
CA GLU A 400 -7.19 7.82 22.30
C GLU A 400 -6.06 8.73 21.79
N ASN A 401 -4.95 8.81 22.53
CA ASN A 401 -3.82 9.70 22.29
C ASN A 401 -2.50 9.10 22.85
N PHE A 402 -1.37 9.76 22.55
CA PHE A 402 -0.04 9.29 22.96
C PHE A 402 0.24 9.42 24.46
N ALA A 403 -0.42 10.36 25.15
CA ALA A 403 -0.33 10.49 26.59
C ALA A 403 -0.87 9.24 27.30
N GLN A 404 -2.00 8.69 26.83
CA GLN A 404 -2.54 7.42 27.33
C GLN A 404 -1.60 6.24 27.05
N LEU A 405 -1.06 6.11 25.84
CA LEU A 405 -0.07 5.06 25.53
C LEU A 405 1.16 5.15 26.45
N SER A 406 1.66 6.36 26.69
CA SER A 406 2.82 6.61 27.56
C SER A 406 2.51 6.26 29.01
N PHE A 407 1.33 6.63 29.51
CA PHE A 407 0.84 6.27 30.84
C PHE A 407 0.71 4.75 31.00
N ALA A 408 0.06 4.05 30.05
CA ALA A 408 -0.06 2.59 30.07
C ALA A 408 1.31 1.89 30.12
N ARG A 409 2.27 2.33 29.29
CA ARG A 409 3.64 1.79 29.31
C ARG A 409 4.35 2.03 30.64
N ALA A 410 4.21 3.23 31.23
CA ALA A 410 4.85 3.58 32.49
C ALA A 410 4.36 2.72 33.68
N ILE A 411 3.12 2.22 33.63
CA ILE A 411 2.54 1.33 34.65
C ILE A 411 2.61 -0.16 34.27
N GLY A 412 3.16 -0.52 33.10
CA GLY A 412 3.15 -1.91 32.61
C GLY A 412 1.75 -2.44 32.24
N GLY A 413 0.79 -1.54 31.99
CA GLY A 413 -0.59 -1.86 31.64
C GLY A 413 -0.89 -1.75 30.14
N GLY A 414 -2.14 -2.05 29.78
CA GLY A 414 -2.69 -1.83 28.44
C GLY A 414 -3.95 -0.96 28.47
N GLY A 415 -4.49 -0.58 27.30
CA GLY A 415 -5.65 0.32 27.23
C GLY A 415 -6.92 -0.20 27.93
N ALA A 416 -7.12 -1.53 28.01
CA ALA A 416 -8.19 -2.12 28.83
C ALA A 416 -8.03 -1.80 30.33
N ALA A 417 -6.79 -1.78 30.84
CA ALA A 417 -6.52 -1.40 32.22
C ALA A 417 -6.69 0.11 32.45
N LEU A 418 -6.31 0.96 31.47
CA LEU A 418 -6.62 2.39 31.53
C LEU A 418 -8.13 2.67 31.55
N ALA A 419 -8.91 1.92 30.77
CA ALA A 419 -10.36 2.04 30.77
C ALA A 419 -10.95 1.70 32.14
N GLN A 420 -10.45 0.66 32.81
CA GLN A 420 -10.84 0.32 34.19
C GLN A 420 -10.39 1.40 35.19
N LEU A 421 -9.14 1.89 35.11
CA LEU A 421 -8.62 2.97 35.96
C LEU A 421 -9.45 4.26 35.84
N ARG A 422 -9.91 4.63 34.63
CA ARG A 422 -10.83 5.76 34.42
C ARG A 422 -12.16 5.60 35.18
N THR A 423 -12.66 4.37 35.40
CA THR A 423 -13.88 4.15 36.21
C THR A 423 -13.70 4.47 37.71
N TYR A 424 -12.46 4.58 38.17
CA TYR A 424 -12.08 5.01 39.52
C TYR A 424 -11.52 6.45 39.55
N GLY A 425 -11.62 7.20 38.45
CA GLY A 425 -11.11 8.57 38.36
C GLY A 425 -9.60 8.69 38.11
N VAL A 426 -8.87 7.58 37.94
CA VAL A 426 -7.43 7.59 37.67
C VAL A 426 -7.20 7.82 36.17
N GLN A 427 -6.76 9.02 35.80
CA GLN A 427 -6.60 9.43 34.39
C GLN A 427 -5.15 9.67 33.97
N SER A 428 -4.23 9.82 34.93
CA SER A 428 -2.84 10.18 34.69
C SER A 428 -1.86 9.35 35.52
N LEU A 429 -0.57 9.39 35.16
CA LEU A 429 0.49 8.74 35.94
C LEU A 429 0.60 9.28 37.38
N PRO A 430 0.52 10.61 37.63
CA PRO A 430 0.43 11.15 38.99
C PRO A 430 -0.78 10.62 39.80
N ASP A 431 -1.95 10.45 39.17
CA ASP A 431 -3.10 9.85 39.86
C ASP A 431 -2.80 8.40 40.27
N TYR A 432 -2.28 7.61 39.34
CA TYR A 432 -1.94 6.21 39.61
C TYR A 432 -0.88 6.08 40.72
N GLN A 433 0.14 6.93 40.70
CA GLN A 433 1.18 6.95 41.74
C GLN A 433 0.60 7.30 43.12
N ARG A 434 -0.35 8.23 43.19
CA ARG A 434 -1.07 8.57 44.43
C ARG A 434 -1.89 7.39 44.95
N GLU A 435 -2.67 6.73 44.09
CA GLU A 435 -3.48 5.58 44.52
C GLU A 435 -2.61 4.36 44.91
N ALA A 436 -1.51 4.12 44.20
CA ALA A 436 -0.54 3.08 44.54
C ALA A 436 0.15 3.34 45.90
N ALA A 437 0.51 4.60 46.18
CA ALA A 437 1.06 5.00 47.48
C ALA A 437 0.03 4.84 48.61
N ALA A 438 -1.24 5.21 48.37
CA ALA A 438 -2.32 5.03 49.34
C ALA A 438 -2.59 3.54 49.63
N MET A 439 -2.59 2.69 48.61
CA MET A 439 -2.69 1.23 48.73
C MET A 439 -1.59 0.66 49.63
N GLN A 440 -0.32 1.02 49.36
CA GLN A 440 0.81 0.56 50.17
C GLN A 440 0.74 1.09 51.61
N ALA A 441 0.44 2.37 51.80
CA ALA A 441 0.32 3.00 53.12
C ALA A 441 -0.82 2.41 53.95
N SER A 442 -1.90 1.94 53.32
CA SER A 442 -3.00 1.24 54.00
C SER A 442 -2.66 -0.19 54.43
N GLY A 443 -1.52 -0.74 54.01
CA GLY A 443 -1.14 -2.14 54.28
C GLY A 443 -1.93 -3.17 53.47
N HIS A 444 -2.58 -2.76 52.36
CA HIS A 444 -3.41 -3.65 51.54
C HIS A 444 -2.58 -4.70 50.79
N THR A 445 -1.50 -4.28 50.12
CA THR A 445 -0.49 -5.14 49.49
C THR A 445 0.79 -4.35 49.20
N PRO A 446 1.99 -4.96 49.25
CA PRO A 446 3.22 -4.33 48.79
C PRO A 446 3.37 -4.31 47.25
N ASP A 447 2.66 -5.18 46.53
CA ASP A 447 2.70 -5.24 45.06
C ASP A 447 2.09 -3.97 44.44
N VAL A 448 2.86 -3.29 43.58
CA VAL A 448 2.45 -2.08 42.86
C VAL A 448 1.99 -2.36 41.43
N SER A 449 1.69 -3.61 41.08
CA SER A 449 1.13 -3.94 39.78
C SER A 449 -0.20 -3.22 39.50
N VAL A 450 -0.51 -3.01 38.23
CA VAL A 450 -1.81 -2.45 37.80
C VAL A 450 -2.98 -3.28 38.31
N THR A 451 -2.83 -4.61 38.36
CA THR A 451 -3.82 -5.53 38.91
C THR A 451 -4.01 -5.33 40.42
N ALA A 452 -2.93 -5.13 41.18
CA ALA A 452 -3.01 -4.83 42.61
C ALA A 452 -3.74 -3.51 42.88
N VAL A 453 -3.35 -2.42 42.19
CA VAL A 453 -3.98 -1.10 42.34
C VAL A 453 -5.48 -1.14 41.96
N LEU A 454 -5.84 -1.82 40.86
CA LEU A 454 -7.25 -2.01 40.49
C LEU A 454 -8.03 -2.83 41.52
N THR A 455 -7.40 -3.84 42.12
CA THR A 455 -8.01 -4.64 43.20
C THR A 455 -8.24 -3.81 44.44
N TYR A 456 -7.27 -2.98 44.84
CA TYR A 456 -7.41 -2.04 45.95
C TYR A 456 -8.54 -1.02 45.71
N LEU A 457 -8.63 -0.44 44.51
CA LEU A 457 -9.67 0.53 44.17
C LEU A 457 -11.08 -0.10 44.17
N GLN A 458 -11.21 -1.37 43.76
CA GLN A 458 -12.47 -2.12 43.88
C GLN A 458 -12.79 -2.46 45.35
N ASP A 459 -11.81 -2.92 46.14
CA ASP A 459 -11.99 -3.20 47.57
C ASP A 459 -12.37 -1.91 48.34
N MET A 460 -11.77 -0.75 48.02
CA MET A 460 -12.14 0.56 48.59
C MET A 460 -13.61 0.92 48.27
N LYS A 461 -14.02 0.76 47.02
CA LYS A 461 -15.38 1.04 46.55
C LYS A 461 -16.42 0.15 47.25
N ASP A 462 -16.11 -1.12 47.44
CA ASP A 462 -17.00 -2.05 48.15
C ASP A 462 -16.96 -1.85 49.66
N SER A 463 -15.81 -1.49 50.24
CA SER A 463 -15.71 -1.19 51.67
C SER A 463 -16.52 0.05 52.05
N HIS A 464 -16.51 1.09 51.20
CA HIS A 464 -17.39 2.26 51.34
C HIS A 464 -18.88 1.90 51.25
N ARG A 465 -19.27 0.95 50.38
CA ARG A 465 -20.66 0.48 50.27
C ARG A 465 -21.10 -0.39 51.45
N GLY A 466 -20.20 -1.23 51.97
CA GLY A 466 -20.46 -2.13 53.09
C GLY A 466 -20.28 -1.50 54.48
N GLY A 467 -19.75 -0.28 54.57
CA GLY A 467 -19.45 0.36 55.85
C GLY A 467 -18.28 -0.28 56.61
N VAL A 468 -17.35 -0.94 55.90
CA VAL A 468 -16.20 -1.66 56.46
C VAL A 468 -14.88 -1.00 56.05
N THR A 469 -13.77 -1.41 56.68
CA THR A 469 -12.43 -0.98 56.25
C THR A 469 -12.00 -1.72 54.98
N VAL A 470 -11.11 -1.11 54.18
CA VAL A 470 -10.57 -1.73 52.96
C VAL A 470 -9.83 -3.05 53.25
N LEU A 471 -9.19 -3.16 54.43
CA LEU A 471 -8.53 -4.39 54.88
C LEU A 471 -9.55 -5.49 55.22
N ALA A 472 -10.64 -5.16 55.91
CA ALA A 472 -11.71 -6.12 56.18
C ALA A 472 -12.36 -6.63 54.89
N GLN A 473 -12.55 -5.75 53.90
CA GLN A 473 -13.06 -6.13 52.57
C GLN A 473 -12.08 -7.05 51.82
N ARG A 474 -10.78 -6.71 51.82
CA ARG A 474 -9.70 -7.55 51.25
C ARG A 474 -9.72 -8.95 51.87
N ASP A 475 -9.78 -9.02 53.19
CA ASP A 475 -9.67 -10.28 53.93
C ASP A 475 -10.93 -11.15 53.74
N ALA A 476 -12.11 -10.54 53.70
CA ALA A 476 -13.37 -11.22 53.32
C ALA A 476 -13.31 -11.79 51.90
N ARG A 477 -12.79 -11.02 50.93
CA ARG A 477 -12.60 -11.48 49.54
C ARG A 477 -11.61 -12.65 49.46
N LEU A 478 -10.51 -12.59 50.21
CA LEU A 478 -9.52 -13.67 50.27
C LEU A 478 -10.08 -14.93 50.93
N LEU A 479 -10.87 -14.80 52.00
CA LEU A 479 -11.54 -15.93 52.66
C LEU A 479 -12.55 -16.61 51.72
N LYS A 480 -13.38 -15.83 51.03
CA LYS A 480 -14.33 -16.35 50.03
C LYS A 480 -13.60 -17.09 48.91
N ALA A 481 -12.53 -16.51 48.36
CA ALA A 481 -11.75 -17.13 47.29
C ALA A 481 -11.03 -18.43 47.73
N ARG A 482 -10.72 -18.61 49.02
CA ARG A 482 -10.23 -19.89 49.56
C ARG A 482 -11.35 -20.91 49.63
N GLY A 483 -12.50 -20.57 50.22
CA GLY A 483 -13.66 -21.46 50.31
C GLY A 483 -14.15 -21.93 48.93
N GLU A 484 -14.18 -21.06 47.92
CA GLU A 484 -14.53 -21.42 46.54
C GLU A 484 -13.52 -22.39 45.91
N ARG A 485 -12.22 -22.25 46.20
CA ARG A 485 -11.17 -23.18 45.73
C ARG A 485 -11.27 -24.53 46.43
N GLU A 486 -11.44 -24.54 47.75
CA GLU A 486 -11.59 -25.76 48.56
C GLU A 486 -12.86 -26.54 48.17
N ALA A 487 -13.97 -25.85 47.93
CA ALA A 487 -15.20 -26.43 47.41
C ALA A 487 -15.01 -27.01 46.00
N LEU A 488 -14.35 -26.28 45.09
CA LEU A 488 -14.06 -26.75 43.74
C LEU A 488 -13.12 -27.97 43.73
N GLU A 489 -12.11 -27.99 44.60
CA GLU A 489 -11.23 -29.16 44.77
C GLU A 489 -11.99 -30.35 45.35
N THR A 490 -12.84 -30.15 46.34
CA THR A 490 -13.67 -31.20 46.95
C THR A 490 -14.62 -31.79 45.90
N ALA A 491 -15.36 -30.95 45.18
CA ALA A 491 -16.24 -31.38 44.10
C ALA A 491 -15.49 -32.11 42.98
N ARG A 492 -14.25 -31.69 42.64
CA ARG A 492 -13.39 -32.42 41.68
C ARG A 492 -12.95 -33.78 42.21
N ARG A 493 -12.61 -33.90 43.50
CA ARG A 493 -12.23 -35.18 44.14
C ARG A 493 -13.43 -36.13 44.19
N GLU A 494 -14.60 -35.65 44.58
CA GLU A 494 -15.86 -36.41 44.60
C GLU A 494 -16.26 -36.86 43.19
N ALA A 495 -16.22 -35.96 42.20
CA ALA A 495 -16.50 -36.30 40.81
C ALA A 495 -15.50 -37.33 40.25
N ARG A 496 -14.19 -37.22 40.56
CA ARG A 496 -13.19 -38.21 40.16
C ARG A 496 -13.42 -39.55 40.85
N ALA A 497 -13.77 -39.57 42.14
CA ALA A 497 -14.06 -40.79 42.88
C ALA A 497 -15.33 -41.49 42.35
N ALA A 498 -16.39 -40.75 42.07
CA ALA A 498 -17.61 -41.26 41.44
C ALA A 498 -17.33 -41.81 40.04
N TYR A 499 -16.56 -41.09 39.22
CA TYR A 499 -16.14 -41.52 37.89
C TYR A 499 -15.31 -42.81 37.93
N VAL A 500 -14.32 -42.91 38.82
CA VAL A 500 -13.50 -44.12 38.99
C VAL A 500 -14.34 -45.29 39.50
N LYS A 501 -15.35 -45.06 40.35
CA LYS A 501 -16.28 -46.11 40.80
C LYS A 501 -17.18 -46.62 39.68
N GLN A 502 -17.61 -45.73 38.78
CA GLN A 502 -18.45 -46.06 37.62
C GLN A 502 -17.63 -46.74 36.51
N TYR A 503 -16.42 -46.24 36.28
CA TYR A 503 -15.50 -46.67 35.23
C TYR A 503 -14.12 -47.02 35.83
N PRO A 504 -14.00 -48.18 36.49
CA PRO A 504 -12.76 -48.59 37.17
C PRO A 504 -11.61 -48.92 36.21
N TYR A 505 -11.90 -49.14 34.93
CA TYR A 505 -10.91 -49.33 33.88
C TYR A 505 -11.09 -48.30 32.76
N GLU A 506 -10.01 -48.05 32.02
CA GLU A 506 -10.03 -47.33 30.75
C GLU A 506 -9.20 -48.08 29.70
N ALA A 507 -9.71 -48.15 28.47
CA ALA A 507 -8.97 -48.64 27.31
C ALA A 507 -8.40 -47.47 26.53
N VAL A 508 -7.12 -47.55 26.18
CA VAL A 508 -6.46 -46.67 25.22
C VAL A 508 -6.21 -47.48 23.95
N ILE A 509 -6.89 -47.11 22.87
CA ILE A 509 -6.71 -47.71 21.55
C ILE A 509 -5.86 -46.75 20.71
N SER A 510 -4.66 -47.20 20.36
CA SER A 510 -3.72 -46.44 19.55
C SER A 510 -3.47 -47.14 18.22
N CYS A 511 -3.43 -46.36 17.16
CA CYS A 511 -2.99 -46.78 15.83
C CYS A 511 -1.84 -45.89 15.35
N GLY A 512 -0.76 -46.49 14.87
CA GLY A 512 0.33 -45.76 14.24
C GLY A 512 1.63 -46.56 14.04
N MET A 513 2.74 -45.84 13.84
CA MET A 513 4.08 -46.40 13.62
C MET A 513 5.04 -46.01 14.74
N ASN A 514 6.06 -46.83 15.00
CA ASN A 514 7.12 -46.56 15.99
C ASN A 514 6.59 -46.18 17.40
N GLN A 515 5.55 -46.92 17.85
CA GLN A 515 4.85 -46.70 19.13
C GLN A 515 4.19 -45.31 19.29
N ARG A 516 4.04 -44.53 18.22
CA ARG A 516 3.34 -43.23 18.22
C ARG A 516 2.00 -43.35 17.52
N HIS A 517 0.95 -42.93 18.21
CA HIS A 517 -0.36 -42.76 17.63
C HIS A 517 -0.35 -41.67 16.52
N GLN A 518 -1.06 -41.90 15.43
CA GLN A 518 -1.25 -40.93 14.33
C GLN A 518 -2.71 -40.60 14.07
N SER A 519 -3.54 -41.62 13.84
CA SER A 519 -4.99 -41.51 13.63
C SER A 519 -5.60 -42.88 13.88
N LEU A 520 -6.65 -42.99 14.68
CA LEU A 520 -7.25 -44.29 14.98
C LEU A 520 -7.78 -44.98 13.72
N ILE A 521 -8.45 -44.22 12.85
CA ILE A 521 -9.12 -44.71 11.63
C ILE A 521 -8.15 -45.44 10.69
N ALA A 522 -6.86 -45.06 10.68
CA ALA A 522 -5.87 -45.65 9.77
C ALA A 522 -5.68 -47.18 9.94
N CYS A 523 -5.92 -47.74 11.13
CA CYS A 523 -5.83 -49.20 11.34
C CYS A 523 -7.13 -49.94 10.98
N PHE A 524 -8.22 -49.22 10.76
CA PHE A 524 -9.56 -49.78 10.52
C PHE A 524 -10.07 -49.50 9.09
N MET A 525 -9.35 -48.72 8.29
CA MET A 525 -9.65 -48.43 6.89
C MET A 525 -8.37 -48.39 6.05
N ALA A 526 -8.12 -49.43 5.25
CA ALA A 526 -6.97 -49.52 4.34
C ALA A 526 -7.29 -50.40 3.12
N ASP A 527 -6.74 -50.08 1.95
CA ASP A 527 -6.88 -50.86 0.70
C ASP A 527 -8.31 -51.27 0.30
N GLY A 528 -9.32 -50.46 0.66
CA GLY A 528 -10.74 -50.77 0.42
C GLY A 528 -11.35 -51.77 1.40
N LEU A 529 -10.59 -52.23 2.39
CA LEU A 529 -11.05 -53.03 3.51
C LEU A 529 -11.45 -52.13 4.69
N THR A 530 -12.50 -52.53 5.40
CA THR A 530 -12.94 -51.88 6.64
C THR A 530 -13.08 -52.90 7.77
N SER A 531 -12.77 -52.49 8.99
CA SER A 531 -13.05 -53.21 10.23
C SER A 531 -13.72 -52.29 11.24
N HIS A 532 -14.13 -52.84 12.37
CA HIS A 532 -14.93 -52.17 13.40
C HIS A 532 -14.33 -52.37 14.79
N ILE A 533 -14.84 -51.63 15.77
CA ILE A 533 -14.65 -51.93 17.20
C ILE A 533 -15.98 -52.46 17.74
N GLU A 534 -15.98 -53.69 18.22
CA GLU A 534 -17.08 -54.28 18.98
C GLU A 534 -16.80 -54.06 20.47
N ILE A 535 -17.80 -53.57 21.20
CA ILE A 535 -17.70 -53.36 22.65
C ILE A 535 -18.97 -53.82 23.36
N THR A 536 -18.77 -54.60 24.42
CA THR A 536 -19.76 -54.78 25.48
C THR A 536 -19.23 -54.07 26.73
N ASN A 537 -19.96 -53.11 27.28
CA ASN A 537 -19.55 -52.34 28.46
C ASN A 537 -20.67 -52.40 29.50
N GLY A 538 -20.49 -53.20 30.55
CA GLY A 538 -21.57 -53.63 31.42
C GLY A 538 -22.60 -54.44 30.62
N SER A 539 -23.86 -54.00 30.62
CA SER A 539 -24.95 -54.58 29.83
C SER A 539 -25.14 -53.94 28.45
N ALA A 540 -24.39 -52.88 28.11
CA ALA A 540 -24.53 -52.18 26.84
C ALA A 540 -23.63 -52.82 25.77
N TYR A 541 -24.23 -53.27 24.67
CA TYR A 541 -23.52 -53.78 23.49
C TYR A 541 -23.62 -52.76 22.35
N ALA A 542 -22.50 -52.51 21.66
CA ALA A 542 -22.47 -51.74 20.42
C ALA A 542 -21.30 -52.15 19.52
N LEU A 543 -21.48 -51.95 18.22
CA LEU A 543 -20.46 -52.11 17.19
C LEU A 543 -20.29 -50.77 16.49
N TYR A 544 -19.08 -50.24 16.48
CA TYR A 544 -18.75 -48.92 15.94
C TYR A 544 -17.95 -49.04 14.65
N GLN A 545 -18.43 -48.37 13.60
CA GLN A 545 -17.69 -48.17 12.37
C GLN A 545 -16.63 -47.06 12.54
N PRO A 546 -15.63 -46.96 11.65
CA PRO A 546 -14.51 -46.03 11.84
C PRO A 546 -14.88 -44.54 11.93
N TRP A 547 -15.96 -44.13 11.26
CA TRP A 547 -16.50 -42.77 11.35
C TRP A 547 -17.28 -42.49 12.65
N GLU A 548 -17.54 -43.50 13.47
CA GLU A 548 -18.32 -43.42 14.72
C GLU A 548 -17.43 -43.44 15.96
N PHE A 549 -16.11 -43.67 15.83
CA PHE A 549 -15.18 -43.80 16.96
C PHE A 549 -15.15 -42.59 17.90
N ALA A 550 -15.45 -41.38 17.41
CA ALA A 550 -15.60 -40.18 18.23
C ALA A 550 -16.78 -40.22 19.22
N THR A 551 -17.71 -41.16 19.06
CA THR A 551 -18.83 -41.40 20.01
C THR A 551 -18.50 -42.43 21.09
N LEU A 552 -17.42 -43.21 20.90
CA LEU A 552 -16.99 -44.29 21.78
C LEU A 552 -16.06 -43.80 22.91
N GLY A 553 -15.37 -42.68 22.71
CA GLY A 553 -14.41 -42.15 23.67
C GLY A 553 -13.83 -40.79 23.26
N SER A 554 -12.76 -40.37 23.93
CA SER A 554 -12.03 -39.13 23.59
C SER A 554 -10.64 -39.45 23.06
N GLU A 555 -10.34 -39.04 21.82
CA GLU A 555 -9.01 -39.20 21.21
C GLU A 555 -8.06 -38.13 21.76
N THR A 556 -6.94 -38.57 22.32
CA THR A 556 -5.96 -37.71 22.99
C THR A 556 -4.65 -37.66 22.19
N VAL A 557 -4.11 -36.45 22.04
CA VAL A 557 -2.92 -36.21 21.20
C VAL A 557 -1.72 -36.98 21.75
N GLY A 558 -1.31 -38.02 21.02
CA GLY A 558 -0.13 -38.85 21.32
C GLY A 558 -0.43 -40.20 21.99
N GLU A 559 -1.55 -40.37 22.69
CA GLU A 559 -1.93 -41.64 23.34
C GLU A 559 -2.93 -42.46 22.52
N GLY A 560 -3.98 -41.84 21.95
CA GLY A 560 -5.04 -42.53 21.22
C GLY A 560 -6.46 -42.30 21.79
N LEU A 561 -7.41 -43.13 21.35
CA LEU A 561 -8.79 -43.09 21.83
C LEU A 561 -8.90 -43.69 23.22
N VAL A 562 -9.31 -42.87 24.20
CA VAL A 562 -9.56 -43.29 25.57
C VAL A 562 -11.05 -43.58 25.77
N ILE A 563 -11.36 -44.81 26.17
CA ILE A 563 -12.71 -45.34 26.37
C ILE A 563 -12.89 -45.70 27.85
N PRO A 564 -13.89 -45.14 28.56
CA PRO A 564 -14.20 -45.51 29.93
C PRO A 564 -14.94 -46.86 30.01
N LEU A 565 -14.49 -47.76 30.88
CA LEU A 565 -14.97 -49.14 30.97
C LEU A 565 -15.47 -49.48 32.38
N SER A 566 -16.61 -50.17 32.45
CA SER A 566 -17.19 -50.75 33.65
C SER A 566 -16.32 -51.88 34.22
N ASN A 567 -16.73 -52.53 35.32
CA ASN A 567 -16.03 -53.73 35.82
C ASN A 567 -16.04 -54.89 34.80
N VAL A 568 -17.19 -55.14 34.18
CA VAL A 568 -17.38 -56.20 33.18
C VAL A 568 -17.44 -55.56 31.80
N PHE A 569 -16.54 -55.93 30.91
CA PHE A 569 -16.52 -55.50 29.52
C PHE A 569 -15.87 -56.52 28.60
N THR A 570 -16.13 -56.39 27.30
CA THR A 570 -15.41 -57.04 26.22
C THR A 570 -15.11 -56.03 25.13
N LEU A 571 -13.91 -56.08 24.58
CA LEU A 571 -13.47 -55.34 23.40
C LEU A 571 -13.04 -56.37 22.34
N ASP A 572 -13.49 -56.19 21.10
CA ASP A 572 -12.95 -56.88 19.92
C ASP A 572 -12.66 -55.86 18.81
N MET A 573 -11.54 -56.04 18.11
CA MET A 573 -11.05 -55.12 17.08
C MET A 573 -10.00 -55.82 16.21
N GLN A 574 -9.95 -55.47 14.92
CA GLN A 574 -8.98 -56.04 13.97
C GLN A 574 -8.29 -54.93 13.18
N ASN A 575 -6.97 -55.05 13.03
CA ASN A 575 -6.19 -54.18 12.14
C ASN A 575 -6.32 -54.64 10.67
N VAL A 576 -6.60 -53.74 9.73
CA VAL A 576 -6.63 -54.04 8.28
C VAL A 576 -5.46 -53.44 7.50
N ASP A 577 -4.69 -52.55 8.12
CA ASP A 577 -3.56 -51.84 7.49
C ASP A 577 -2.24 -52.62 7.59
N GLU A 578 -1.38 -52.46 6.58
CA GLU A 578 -0.10 -53.19 6.47
C GLU A 578 1.09 -52.50 7.13
N ARG A 579 0.98 -51.20 7.45
CA ARG A 579 2.09 -50.33 7.89
C ARG A 579 1.91 -49.86 9.33
N MET A 580 0.66 -49.69 9.75
CA MET A 580 0.28 -49.28 11.09
C MET A 580 0.12 -50.49 12.02
N VAL A 581 0.45 -50.28 13.29
CA VAL A 581 0.20 -51.24 14.37
C VAL A 581 -0.97 -50.73 15.21
N LEU A 582 -1.99 -51.57 15.35
CA LEU A 582 -3.08 -51.36 16.30
C LEU A 582 -2.64 -51.87 17.67
N ARG A 583 -2.80 -51.08 18.73
CA ARG A 583 -2.47 -51.47 20.10
C ARG A 583 -3.59 -51.06 21.06
N LEU A 584 -4.04 -52.03 21.86
CA LEU A 584 -4.93 -51.82 22.99
C LEU A 584 -4.12 -51.89 24.28
N VAL A 585 -4.24 -50.87 25.12
CA VAL A 585 -3.81 -50.89 26.52
C VAL A 585 -5.04 -50.71 27.39
N VAL A 586 -5.27 -51.61 28.34
CA VAL A 586 -6.29 -51.45 29.38
C VAL A 586 -5.58 -51.18 30.70
N ARG A 587 -5.98 -50.11 31.39
CA ARG A 587 -5.41 -49.70 32.67
C ARG A 587 -6.49 -49.37 33.70
N GLU A 588 -6.16 -49.53 34.98
CA GLU A 588 -7.02 -49.11 36.09
C GLU A 588 -7.12 -47.58 36.13
N THR A 589 -8.33 -47.02 36.10
CA THR A 589 -8.59 -45.57 36.13
C THR A 589 -8.13 -44.91 37.44
N ALA A 590 -8.01 -45.70 38.51
CA ALA A 590 -7.56 -45.26 39.83
C ALA A 590 -6.04 -45.07 39.95
N THR A 591 -5.25 -45.98 39.35
CA THR A 591 -3.80 -46.12 39.59
C THR A 591 -2.95 -45.93 38.34
N GLY A 592 -3.55 -46.00 37.15
CA GLY A 592 -2.84 -46.09 35.87
C GLY A 592 -2.19 -47.45 35.61
N ARG A 593 -2.36 -48.45 36.51
CA ARG A 593 -1.76 -49.78 36.38
C ARG A 593 -2.32 -50.48 35.14
N VAL A 594 -1.45 -50.83 34.20
CA VAL A 594 -1.81 -51.64 33.03
C VAL A 594 -2.19 -53.05 33.48
N VAL A 595 -3.38 -53.49 33.08
CA VAL A 595 -3.92 -54.84 33.35
C VAL A 595 -3.95 -55.71 32.11
N TYR A 596 -3.96 -55.11 30.92
CA TYR A 596 -3.82 -55.81 29.64
C TYR A 596 -3.12 -54.93 28.62
N GLU A 597 -2.27 -55.52 27.81
CA GLU A 597 -1.72 -54.89 26.61
C GLU A 597 -1.61 -55.92 25.48
N LYS A 598 -2.03 -55.53 24.27
CA LYS A 598 -1.77 -56.30 23.05
C LYS A 598 -1.59 -55.37 21.85
N ALA A 599 -0.72 -55.77 20.94
CA ALA A 599 -0.53 -55.14 19.64
C ALA A 599 -0.85 -56.13 18.49
N ALA A 600 -1.28 -55.60 17.35
CA ALA A 600 -1.64 -56.34 16.16
C ALA A 600 -1.17 -55.64 14.87
N ALA A 601 -0.43 -56.37 14.04
CA ALA A 601 -0.19 -56.04 12.63
C ALA A 601 -1.40 -56.43 11.77
N ARG A 602 -1.31 -56.25 10.44
CA ARG A 602 -2.37 -56.56 9.46
C ARG A 602 -3.08 -57.89 9.74
N PHE A 603 -4.41 -57.86 9.73
CA PHE A 603 -5.34 -58.95 10.03
C PHE A 603 -5.27 -59.53 11.46
N GLY A 604 -4.38 -59.03 12.31
CA GLY A 604 -4.35 -59.39 13.72
C GLY A 604 -5.56 -58.85 14.46
N ALA A 605 -6.27 -59.74 15.16
CA ALA A 605 -7.38 -59.39 16.04
C ALA A 605 -6.94 -59.25 17.50
N ILE A 606 -7.52 -58.27 18.19
CA ILE A 606 -7.37 -58.03 19.63
C ILE A 606 -8.74 -58.18 20.27
N ARG A 607 -8.97 -59.34 20.90
CA ARG A 607 -10.10 -59.57 21.79
C ARG A 607 -9.63 -59.59 23.24
N TYR A 608 -10.31 -58.86 24.11
CA TYR A 608 -10.11 -58.89 25.55
C TYR A 608 -11.45 -58.79 26.28
N THR A 609 -11.67 -59.68 27.23
CA THR A 609 -12.83 -59.71 28.13
C THR A 609 -12.29 -59.58 29.55
N SER A 610 -12.81 -58.63 30.34
CA SER A 610 -12.43 -58.56 31.75
C SER A 610 -13.00 -59.77 32.50
N SER A 611 -12.19 -60.30 33.42
CA SER A 611 -12.70 -61.26 34.40
C SER A 611 -13.54 -60.51 35.46
N PRO A 612 -14.66 -61.09 35.92
CA PRO A 612 -15.54 -60.48 36.92
C PRO A 612 -14.88 -60.37 38.31
#